data_AF-A0A5U3F4C1-F1
#
_entry.id   AF-A0A5U3F4C1-F1
#
_cell.length_a   1.000
_cell.length_b   1.000
_cell.length_c   1.000
_cell.angle_alpha   90.00
_cell.angle_beta   90.00
_cell.angle_gamma   90.00
#
_symmetry.space_group_name_H-M   'P 1'
#
loop_
_entity.id
_entity.type
_entity.pdbx_description
1 polymer ?
#
loop_
_entity_poly.entity_id
_entity_poly.type
_entity_poly.pdbx_seq_one_letter_code
_entity_poly.pdbx_strand_id
1 'polypeptide(L)'
;MKEVKIYTIVSDQLSPPITGESFCTDMVRHSDYADLEEKCAALALRDDMRQSREKLEAAERRIAETDQRNAELTARIEPMDRRIAELEHSETQLINERDSAESALADMYQAATGERPEWSNMFGFADAVDVVEERLATLEANQSQTTPTGIQLITEAIGAHGYIVGCLLQGRPDLALEESRKWVSAFGQAAEIVSAQDAAGIGKGE
;
A
#
# COMPACT_ATOMS: atom_id res chain seq x y z
N MET A 1 -48.70 -81.34 41.70
CA MET A 1 -49.70 -80.45 42.31
C MET A 1 -48.95 -79.23 42.86
N LYS A 2 -49.31 -78.01 42.44
CA LYS A 2 -48.75 -76.80 43.05
C LYS A 2 -49.47 -76.55 44.38
N GLU A 3 -48.72 -76.27 45.42
CA GLU A 3 -49.24 -75.94 46.75
C GLU A 3 -50.03 -74.62 46.67
N VAL A 4 -51.32 -74.64 47.02
CA VAL A 4 -52.18 -73.45 47.02
C VAL A 4 -52.22 -72.92 48.45
N LYS A 5 -51.72 -71.69 48.66
CA LYS A 5 -51.74 -71.01 49.96
C LYS A 5 -52.96 -70.09 50.02
N ILE A 6 -53.84 -70.31 51.00
CA ILE A 6 -55.03 -69.47 51.25
C ILE A 6 -54.66 -68.47 52.34
N TYR A 7 -54.88 -67.18 52.08
CA TYR A 7 -54.63 -66.08 53.02
C TYR A 7 -55.92 -65.30 53.27
N THR A 8 -56.13 -64.84 54.51
CA THR A 8 -57.22 -63.91 54.86
C THR A 8 -56.68 -62.49 54.84
N ILE A 9 -57.32 -61.60 54.07
CA ILE A 9 -56.96 -60.18 53.94
C ILE A 9 -58.23 -59.35 54.12
N VAL A 10 -58.14 -58.23 54.84
CA VAL A 10 -59.27 -57.32 55.07
C VAL A 10 -59.44 -56.38 53.86
N SER A 11 -60.68 -56.02 53.53
CA SER A 11 -61.04 -55.23 52.33
C SER A 11 -60.30 -53.88 52.24
N ASP A 12 -60.00 -53.25 53.38
CA ASP A 12 -59.27 -51.99 53.48
C ASP A 12 -57.79 -52.09 53.06
N GLN A 13 -57.24 -53.31 53.04
CA GLN A 13 -55.86 -53.58 52.60
C GLN A 13 -55.76 -53.85 51.09
N LEU A 14 -56.87 -53.83 50.37
CA LEU A 14 -56.94 -54.04 48.92
C LEU A 14 -57.18 -52.71 48.21
N SER A 15 -56.66 -52.59 46.99
CA SER A 15 -56.85 -51.40 46.16
C SER A 15 -57.54 -51.78 44.84
N PRO A 16 -58.74 -51.23 44.53
CA PRO A 16 -59.61 -50.44 45.41
C PRO A 16 -60.29 -51.31 46.49
N PRO A 17 -60.76 -50.73 47.61
CA PRO A 17 -61.52 -51.47 48.62
C PRO A 17 -62.79 -52.09 48.03
N ILE A 18 -63.17 -53.29 48.49
CA ILE A 18 -64.36 -53.99 48.00
C ILE A 18 -65.62 -53.26 48.48
N THR A 19 -66.36 -52.68 47.54
CA THR A 19 -67.64 -51.99 47.77
C THR A 19 -68.78 -52.66 47.00
N GLY A 20 -69.03 -53.95 47.24
CA GLY A 20 -70.19 -54.65 46.67
C GLY A 20 -70.01 -56.16 46.52
N GLU A 21 -71.09 -56.86 46.14
CA GLU A 21 -71.12 -58.32 45.90
C GLU A 21 -70.68 -58.71 44.46
N SER A 22 -69.94 -57.86 43.74
CA SER A 22 -69.55 -58.17 42.36
C SER A 22 -68.26 -58.98 42.27
N PHE A 23 -68.38 -60.08 41.54
CA PHE A 23 -67.38 -61.11 41.27
C PHE A 23 -66.46 -60.71 40.11
N CYS A 24 -65.15 -60.96 40.29
CA CYS A 24 -64.03 -60.76 39.36
C CYS A 24 -63.51 -59.32 39.16
N THR A 25 -62.84 -58.80 40.20
CA THR A 25 -61.80 -57.78 40.03
C THR A 25 -60.48 -58.39 40.53
N ASP A 26 -59.40 -58.35 39.75
CA ASP A 26 -58.07 -58.72 40.23
C ASP A 26 -57.63 -57.70 41.29
N MET A 27 -57.66 -58.10 42.56
CA MET A 27 -57.32 -57.23 43.67
C MET A 27 -55.85 -57.35 44.03
N VAL A 28 -55.19 -56.21 44.18
CA VAL A 28 -53.79 -56.11 44.61
C VAL A 28 -53.77 -55.50 46.01
N ARG A 29 -52.81 -55.92 46.84
CA ARG A 29 -52.63 -55.32 48.18
C ARG A 29 -52.19 -53.87 48.03
N HIS A 30 -52.66 -53.01 48.92
CA HIS A 30 -52.25 -51.61 48.95
C HIS A 30 -50.73 -51.44 49.08
N SER A 31 -50.06 -52.31 49.88
CA SER A 31 -48.60 -52.33 50.01
C SER A 31 -47.89 -52.61 48.69
N ASP A 32 -48.39 -53.56 47.91
CA ASP A 32 -47.74 -53.98 46.67
C ASP A 32 -47.88 -52.90 45.60
N TYR A 33 -48.98 -52.14 45.63
CA TYR A 33 -49.19 -50.96 44.79
C TYR A 33 -48.30 -49.80 45.20
N ALA A 34 -48.16 -49.52 46.50
CA ALA A 34 -47.26 -48.49 47.02
C ALA A 34 -45.79 -48.78 46.65
N ASP A 35 -45.34 -50.03 46.79
CA ASP A 35 -44.01 -50.47 46.36
C ASP A 35 -43.80 -50.33 44.85
N LEU A 36 -44.85 -50.54 44.04
CA LEU A 36 -44.80 -50.36 42.59
C LEU A 36 -44.71 -48.89 42.21
N GLU A 37 -45.48 -48.02 42.88
CA GLU A 37 -45.45 -46.58 42.67
C GLU A 37 -44.07 -45.99 42.98
N GLU A 38 -43.45 -46.41 44.10
CA GLU A 38 -42.09 -46.01 44.45
C GLU A 38 -41.07 -46.46 43.38
N LYS A 39 -41.19 -47.70 42.89
CA LYS A 39 -40.32 -48.20 41.81
C LYS A 39 -40.53 -47.43 40.50
N CYS A 40 -41.77 -47.09 40.15
CA CYS A 40 -42.08 -46.29 38.98
C CYS A 40 -41.48 -44.88 39.10
N ALA A 41 -41.60 -44.24 40.27
CA ALA A 41 -40.99 -42.94 40.53
C ALA A 41 -39.45 -42.98 40.47
N ALA A 42 -38.83 -44.02 41.03
CA ALA A 42 -37.39 -44.23 40.97
C ALA A 42 -36.89 -44.48 39.54
N LEU A 43 -37.65 -45.23 38.73
CA LEU A 43 -37.35 -45.44 37.32
C LEU A 43 -37.45 -44.14 36.51
N ALA A 44 -38.50 -43.35 36.72
CA ALA A 44 -38.66 -42.06 36.06
C ALA A 44 -37.49 -41.10 36.35
N LEU A 45 -37.08 -40.99 37.61
CA LEU A 45 -35.93 -40.18 38.00
C LEU A 45 -34.62 -40.70 37.38
N ARG A 46 -34.45 -42.01 37.29
CA ARG A 46 -33.29 -42.62 36.63
C ARG A 46 -33.25 -42.29 35.14
N ASP A 47 -34.40 -42.35 34.48
CA ASP A 47 -34.52 -42.03 33.05
C ASP A 47 -34.26 -40.54 32.79
N ASP A 48 -34.76 -39.63 33.62
CA ASP A 48 -34.48 -38.20 33.54
C ASP A 48 -33.00 -37.88 33.74
N MET A 49 -32.36 -38.53 34.72
CA MET A 49 -30.92 -38.39 34.97
C MET A 49 -30.09 -38.93 33.80
N ARG A 50 -30.54 -40.04 33.19
CA ARG A 50 -29.91 -40.58 31.98
C ARG A 50 -30.02 -39.61 30.81
N GLN A 51 -31.22 -39.09 30.53
CA GLN A 51 -31.43 -38.11 29.45
C GLN A 51 -30.60 -36.84 29.67
N SER A 52 -30.48 -36.39 30.92
CA SER A 52 -29.66 -35.23 31.27
C SER A 52 -28.16 -35.48 31.00
N ARG A 53 -27.66 -36.67 31.31
CA ARG A 53 -26.27 -37.07 30.98
C ARG A 53 -26.05 -37.14 29.47
N GLU A 54 -26.96 -37.75 28.72
CA GLU A 54 -26.87 -37.82 27.25
C GLU A 54 -26.84 -36.42 26.62
N LYS A 55 -27.66 -35.49 27.13
CA LYS A 55 -27.62 -34.08 26.69
C LYS A 55 -26.31 -33.38 27.05
N LEU A 56 -25.76 -33.65 28.23
CA LEU A 56 -24.47 -33.10 28.65
C LEU A 56 -23.34 -33.60 27.76
N GLU A 57 -23.26 -34.91 27.52
CA GLU A 57 -22.26 -35.51 26.62
C GLU A 57 -22.39 -34.96 25.19
N ALA A 58 -23.61 -34.76 24.69
CA ALA A 58 -23.84 -34.15 23.38
C ALA A 58 -23.45 -32.66 23.34
N ALA A 59 -23.59 -31.93 24.45
CA ALA A 59 -23.11 -30.55 24.55
C ALA A 59 -21.57 -30.49 24.59
N GLU A 60 -20.93 -31.35 25.38
CA GLU A 60 -19.46 -31.46 25.47
C GLU A 60 -18.83 -31.79 24.12
N ARG A 61 -19.42 -32.72 23.34
CA ARG A 61 -18.94 -33.03 21.98
C ARG A 61 -19.02 -31.82 21.05
N ARG A 62 -20.12 -31.05 21.11
CA ARG A 62 -20.29 -29.83 20.29
C ARG A 62 -19.30 -28.73 20.68
N ILE A 63 -19.01 -28.59 21.97
CA ILE A 63 -17.99 -27.66 22.46
C ILE A 63 -16.62 -28.08 21.91
N ALA A 64 -16.25 -29.35 22.05
CA ALA A 64 -14.97 -29.86 21.54
C ALA A 64 -14.80 -29.66 20.03
N GLU A 65 -15.86 -29.91 19.23
CA GLU A 65 -15.85 -29.65 17.79
C GLU A 65 -15.69 -28.16 17.48
N THR A 66 -16.36 -27.29 18.23
CA THR A 66 -16.26 -25.84 18.07
C THR A 66 -14.86 -25.34 18.43
N ASP A 67 -14.27 -25.86 19.50
CA ASP A 67 -12.91 -25.53 19.93
C ASP A 67 -11.88 -25.96 18.89
N GLN A 68 -12.04 -27.16 18.32
CA GLN A 68 -11.19 -27.62 17.22
C GLN A 68 -11.30 -26.68 16.01
N ARG A 69 -12.53 -26.33 15.60
CA ARG A 69 -12.75 -25.41 14.48
C ARG A 69 -12.17 -24.02 14.75
N ASN A 70 -12.28 -23.53 15.98
CA ASN A 70 -11.69 -22.26 16.38
C ASN A 70 -10.16 -22.32 16.32
N ALA A 71 -9.53 -23.40 16.80
CA ALA A 71 -8.09 -23.58 16.71
C ALA A 71 -7.60 -23.62 15.25
N GLU A 72 -8.34 -24.31 14.37
CA GLU A 72 -8.05 -24.33 12.92
C GLU A 72 -8.17 -22.94 12.28
N LEU A 73 -9.19 -22.16 12.65
CA LEU A 73 -9.38 -20.80 12.14
C LEU A 73 -8.26 -19.86 12.64
N THR A 74 -7.90 -19.94 13.91
CA THR A 74 -6.78 -19.16 14.47
C THR A 74 -5.48 -19.48 13.75
N ALA A 75 -5.17 -20.76 13.54
CA ALA A 75 -3.98 -21.19 12.81
C ALA A 75 -3.96 -20.70 11.34
N ARG A 76 -5.13 -20.43 10.75
CA ARG A 76 -5.24 -19.82 9.41
C ARG A 76 -5.12 -18.29 9.42
N ILE A 77 -5.57 -17.63 10.47
CA ILE A 77 -5.53 -16.16 10.60
C ILE A 77 -4.10 -15.68 10.88
N GLU A 78 -3.36 -16.34 11.78
CA GLU A 78 -1.99 -15.95 12.13
C GLU A 78 -1.02 -15.75 10.94
N PRO A 79 -0.95 -16.62 9.92
CA PRO A 79 -0.10 -16.38 8.76
C PRO A 79 -0.63 -15.25 7.87
N MET A 80 -1.94 -15.04 7.81
CA MET A 80 -2.53 -13.93 7.06
C MET A 80 -2.19 -12.59 7.70
N ASP A 81 -2.29 -12.48 9.02
CA ASP A 81 -1.91 -11.28 9.77
C ASP A 81 -0.42 -10.97 9.62
N ARG A 82 0.43 -12.00 9.67
CA ARG A 82 1.86 -11.83 9.37
C ARG A 82 2.09 -11.30 7.96
N ARG A 83 1.36 -11.82 6.97
CA ARG A 83 1.48 -11.36 5.59
C ARG A 83 0.99 -9.91 5.43
N ILE A 84 -0.06 -9.51 6.14
CA ILE A 84 -0.54 -8.13 6.16
C ILE A 84 0.55 -7.22 6.72
N ALA A 85 1.14 -7.55 7.87
CA ALA A 85 2.20 -6.74 8.48
C ALA A 85 3.45 -6.62 7.58
N GLU A 86 3.84 -7.69 6.89
CA GLU A 86 4.92 -7.64 5.89
C GLU A 86 4.59 -6.70 4.73
N LEU A 87 3.35 -6.75 4.21
CA LEU A 87 2.91 -5.89 3.12
C LEU A 87 2.85 -4.43 3.55
N GLU A 88 2.31 -4.13 4.73
CA GLU A 88 2.26 -2.78 5.30
C GLU A 88 3.67 -2.18 5.48
N HIS A 89 4.62 -3.01 5.93
CA HIS A 89 6.01 -2.59 6.05
C HIS A 89 6.64 -2.31 4.67
N SER A 90 6.45 -3.20 3.70
CA SER A 90 6.97 -3.04 2.34
C SER A 90 6.34 -1.84 1.63
N GLU A 91 5.06 -1.56 1.84
CA GLU A 91 4.36 -0.41 1.26
C GLU A 91 4.92 0.89 1.83
N THR A 92 5.10 0.95 3.15
CA THR A 92 5.73 2.10 3.81
C THR A 92 7.14 2.34 3.27
N GLN A 93 7.92 1.29 3.06
CA GLN A 93 9.24 1.40 2.44
C GLN A 93 9.17 1.97 1.02
N LEU A 94 8.29 1.44 0.17
CA LEU A 94 8.14 1.91 -1.21
C LEU A 94 7.68 3.36 -1.30
N ILE A 95 6.83 3.82 -0.38
CA ILE A 95 6.43 5.23 -0.29
C ILE A 95 7.65 6.10 0.04
N ASN A 96 8.45 5.72 1.04
CA ASN A 96 9.66 6.48 1.40
C ASN A 96 10.70 6.52 0.27
N GLU A 97 10.88 5.40 -0.44
CA GLU A 97 11.77 5.33 -1.61
C GLU A 97 11.25 6.21 -2.75
N ARG A 98 9.95 6.15 -3.04
CA ARG A 98 9.30 7.00 -4.03
C ARG A 98 9.46 8.48 -3.70
N ASP A 99 9.16 8.87 -2.47
CA ASP A 99 9.23 10.28 -2.04
C ASP A 99 10.67 10.80 -2.08
N SER A 100 11.65 9.94 -1.76
CA SER A 100 13.07 10.26 -1.89
C SER A 100 13.47 10.46 -3.36
N ALA A 101 13.01 9.59 -4.26
CA ALA A 101 13.26 9.71 -5.69
C ALA A 101 12.58 10.94 -6.30
N GLU A 102 11.34 11.22 -5.89
CA GLU A 102 10.60 12.42 -6.29
C GLU A 102 11.33 13.70 -5.87
N SER A 103 11.84 13.76 -4.63
CA SER A 103 12.62 14.91 -4.17
C SER A 103 13.93 15.06 -4.97
N ALA A 104 14.65 13.97 -5.24
CA ALA A 104 15.88 14.02 -6.02
C ALA A 104 15.64 14.52 -7.46
N LEU A 105 14.58 14.03 -8.10
CA LEU A 105 14.18 14.48 -9.44
C LEU A 105 13.71 15.94 -9.44
N ALA A 106 12.97 16.36 -8.41
CA ALA A 106 12.54 17.75 -8.27
C ALA A 106 13.74 18.70 -8.12
N ASP A 107 14.77 18.30 -7.37
CA ASP A 107 16.00 19.08 -7.21
C ASP A 107 16.77 19.18 -8.53
N MET A 108 16.87 18.09 -9.30
CA MET A 108 17.48 18.11 -10.64
C MET A 108 16.72 19.00 -11.62
N TYR A 109 15.38 18.88 -11.65
CA TYR A 109 14.52 19.71 -12.47
C TYR A 109 14.68 21.19 -12.12
N GLN A 110 14.66 21.53 -10.83
CA GLN A 110 14.86 22.90 -10.37
C GLN A 110 16.24 23.44 -10.73
N ALA A 111 17.30 22.62 -10.62
CA ALA A 111 18.63 23.04 -11.00
C ALA A 111 18.74 23.39 -12.49
N ALA A 112 18.02 22.68 -13.36
CA ALA A 112 18.05 22.91 -14.80
C ALA A 112 17.08 24.02 -15.27
N THR A 113 15.90 24.12 -14.66
CA THR A 113 14.83 25.02 -15.12
C THR A 113 14.70 26.30 -14.30
N GLY A 114 15.17 26.30 -13.05
CA GLY A 114 15.04 27.39 -12.08
C GLY A 114 13.82 27.31 -11.18
N GLU A 115 12.85 26.45 -11.48
CA GLU A 115 11.59 26.30 -10.74
C GLU A 115 11.38 24.86 -10.30
N ARG A 116 10.69 24.62 -9.17
CA ARG A 116 10.34 23.25 -8.78
C ARG A 116 9.18 22.73 -9.64
N PRO A 117 9.19 21.44 -10.00
CA PRO A 117 8.08 20.86 -10.74
C PRO A 117 6.85 20.73 -9.83
N GLU A 118 5.67 20.88 -10.44
CA GLU A 118 4.39 20.57 -9.80
C GLU A 118 3.91 19.20 -10.28
N TRP A 119 4.19 18.17 -9.50
CA TRP A 119 3.78 16.81 -9.85
C TRP A 119 2.26 16.70 -9.90
N SER A 120 1.76 16.08 -10.98
CA SER A 120 0.34 15.85 -11.15
C SER A 120 0.10 14.59 -11.98
N ASN A 121 -1.15 14.13 -12.04
CA ASN A 121 -1.51 12.99 -12.90
C ASN A 121 -1.26 13.24 -14.40
N MET A 122 -1.14 14.51 -14.82
CA MET A 122 -0.89 14.90 -16.22
C MET A 122 0.55 15.35 -16.46
N PHE A 123 1.37 15.46 -15.42
CA PHE A 123 2.76 15.89 -15.49
C PHE A 123 3.60 15.03 -14.54
N GLY A 124 4.29 14.04 -15.12
CA GLY A 124 5.08 13.06 -14.41
C GLY A 124 6.58 13.21 -14.64
N PHE A 125 7.33 12.18 -14.24
CA PHE A 125 8.79 12.21 -14.30
C PHE A 125 9.34 12.29 -15.74
N ALA A 126 8.68 11.65 -16.70
CA ALA A 126 9.10 11.70 -18.11
C ALA A 126 8.96 13.12 -18.67
N ASP A 127 7.82 13.77 -18.43
CA ASP A 127 7.58 15.15 -18.88
C ASP A 127 8.61 16.11 -18.28
N ALA A 128 8.95 15.92 -16.99
CA ALA A 128 9.99 16.69 -16.33
C ALA A 128 11.37 16.51 -16.97
N VAL A 129 11.74 15.27 -17.33
CA VAL A 129 13.01 14.97 -18.01
C VAL A 129 13.06 15.59 -19.41
N ASP A 130 11.98 15.50 -20.19
CA ASP A 130 11.90 16.07 -21.53
C ASP A 130 12.13 17.59 -21.51
N VAL A 131 11.55 18.29 -20.54
CA VAL A 131 11.78 19.73 -20.35
C VAL A 131 13.24 20.04 -20.01
N VAL A 132 13.86 19.24 -19.13
CA VAL A 132 15.28 19.41 -18.78
C VAL A 132 16.17 19.20 -20.01
N GLU A 133 15.87 18.19 -20.83
CA GLU A 133 16.59 17.92 -22.08
C GLU A 133 16.49 19.09 -23.06
N GLU A 134 15.28 19.64 -23.27
CA GLU A 134 15.08 20.80 -24.14
C GLU A 134 15.87 22.03 -23.66
N ARG A 135 15.87 22.28 -22.33
CA ARG A 135 16.61 23.39 -21.75
C ARG A 135 18.11 23.20 -21.89
N LEU A 136 18.62 21.98 -21.71
CA LEU A 136 20.04 21.67 -21.93
C LEU A 136 20.44 21.91 -23.38
N ALA A 137 19.66 21.40 -24.35
CA ALA A 137 19.91 21.62 -25.78
C ALA A 137 19.93 23.12 -26.14
N THR A 138 19.03 23.91 -25.55
CA THR A 138 19.00 25.37 -25.74
C THR A 138 20.25 26.04 -25.18
N LEU A 139 20.68 25.64 -23.98
CA LEU A 139 21.89 26.19 -23.34
C LEU A 139 23.15 25.83 -24.14
N GLU A 140 23.27 24.59 -24.61
CA GLU A 140 24.38 24.13 -25.44
C GLU A 140 24.43 24.86 -26.78
N ALA A 141 23.28 25.10 -27.41
CA ALA A 141 23.19 25.90 -28.63
C ALA A 141 23.65 27.35 -28.39
N ASN A 142 23.23 27.98 -27.29
CA ASN A 142 23.66 29.34 -26.93
C ASN A 142 25.16 29.41 -26.63
N GLN A 143 25.72 28.42 -25.94
CA GLN A 143 27.15 28.36 -25.66
C GLN A 143 27.97 28.18 -26.94
N SER A 144 27.48 27.35 -27.87
CA SER A 144 28.12 27.09 -29.17
C SER A 144 28.16 28.31 -30.09
N GLN A 145 27.26 29.28 -29.91
CA GLN A 145 27.27 30.53 -30.69
C GLN A 145 28.49 31.41 -30.37
N THR A 146 29.13 31.26 -29.21
CA THR A 146 30.26 32.11 -28.82
C THR A 146 31.56 31.30 -28.87
N THR A 147 32.21 31.25 -30.04
CA THR A 147 33.50 30.56 -30.18
C THR A 147 34.59 31.23 -29.34
N PRO A 148 35.61 30.47 -28.87
CA PRO A 148 36.76 31.06 -28.15
C PRO A 148 37.42 32.20 -28.92
N THR A 149 37.50 32.08 -30.25
CA THR A 149 38.00 33.13 -31.15
C THR A 149 37.11 34.37 -31.14
N GLY A 150 35.78 34.20 -31.15
CA GLY A 150 34.84 35.31 -31.02
C GLY A 150 34.95 36.03 -29.68
N ILE A 151 35.10 35.29 -28.58
CA ILE A 151 35.32 35.85 -27.24
C ILE A 151 36.62 36.68 -27.21
N GLN A 152 37.70 36.17 -27.79
CA GLN A 152 38.98 36.88 -27.86
C GLN A 152 38.85 38.19 -28.66
N LEU A 153 38.22 38.13 -29.83
CA LEU A 153 38.06 39.29 -30.71
C LEU A 153 37.21 40.39 -30.07
N ILE A 154 36.12 40.04 -29.37
CA ILE A 154 35.32 40.97 -28.58
C ILE A 154 36.15 41.59 -27.45
N THR A 155 36.91 40.78 -26.72
CA THR A 155 37.74 41.24 -25.59
C THR A 155 38.79 42.26 -26.05
N GLU A 156 39.52 41.94 -27.12
CA GLU A 156 40.54 42.82 -27.68
C GLU A 156 39.92 44.11 -28.25
N ALA A 157 38.76 44.02 -28.91
CA ALA A 157 38.06 45.18 -29.43
C ALA A 157 37.65 46.13 -28.31
N ILE A 158 37.11 45.63 -27.20
CA ILE A 158 36.76 46.45 -26.02
C ILE A 158 38.01 47.16 -25.47
N GLY A 159 39.14 46.44 -25.36
CA GLY A 159 40.41 47.01 -24.91
C GLY A 159 40.90 48.15 -25.81
N ALA A 160 40.82 47.97 -27.12
CA ALA A 160 41.21 48.99 -28.09
C ALA A 160 40.31 50.23 -28.06
N HIS A 161 39.00 50.06 -27.87
CA HIS A 161 38.10 51.20 -27.66
C HIS A 161 38.53 52.03 -26.44
N GLY A 162 38.87 51.37 -25.33
CA GLY A 162 39.42 52.04 -24.15
C GLY A 162 40.71 52.81 -24.45
N TYR A 163 41.63 52.22 -25.23
CA TYR A 163 42.87 52.87 -25.64
C TYR A 163 42.64 54.10 -26.53
N ILE A 164 41.74 54.00 -27.51
CA ILE A 164 41.36 55.09 -28.42
C ILE A 164 40.78 56.25 -27.63
N VAL A 165 39.82 55.98 -26.73
CA VAL A 165 39.23 57.00 -25.85
C VAL A 165 40.31 57.66 -24.99
N GLY A 166 41.22 56.88 -24.42
CA GLY A 166 42.34 57.41 -23.64
C GLY A 166 43.26 58.33 -24.44
N CYS A 167 43.58 57.96 -25.69
CA CYS A 167 44.40 58.78 -26.59
C CYS A 167 43.72 60.12 -26.92
N LEU A 168 42.40 60.11 -27.19
CA LEU A 168 41.64 61.31 -27.46
C LEU A 168 41.61 62.26 -26.26
N LEU A 169 41.36 61.74 -25.05
CA LEU A 169 41.37 62.54 -23.81
C LEU A 169 42.74 63.14 -23.49
N GLN A 170 43.82 62.49 -23.93
CA GLN A 170 45.20 62.96 -23.76
C GLN A 170 45.67 63.89 -24.89
N GLY A 171 44.81 64.22 -25.86
CA GLY A 171 45.16 65.10 -26.98
C GLY A 171 46.08 64.45 -28.02
N ARG A 172 46.07 63.12 -28.13
CA ARG A 172 46.82 62.33 -29.13
C ARG A 172 45.90 61.70 -30.18
N PRO A 173 45.30 62.50 -31.08
CA PRO A 173 44.33 61.99 -32.05
C PRO A 173 44.97 61.14 -33.15
N ASP A 174 46.27 61.30 -33.38
CA ASP A 174 47.08 60.51 -34.30
C ASP A 174 47.13 59.02 -33.90
N LEU A 175 47.43 58.73 -32.63
CA LEU A 175 47.45 57.36 -32.09
C LEU A 175 46.04 56.74 -32.05
N ALA A 176 45.03 57.56 -31.73
CA ALA A 176 43.63 57.14 -31.77
C ALA A 176 43.21 56.72 -33.20
N LEU A 177 43.61 57.49 -34.22
CA LEU A 177 43.33 57.20 -35.62
C LEU A 177 44.08 55.96 -36.10
N GLU A 178 45.34 55.80 -35.70
CA GLU A 178 46.16 54.63 -36.05
C GLU A 178 45.52 53.34 -35.52
N GLU A 179 45.15 53.33 -34.23
CA GLU A 179 44.50 52.18 -33.62
C GLU A 179 43.14 51.89 -34.26
N SER A 180 42.34 52.93 -34.55
CA SER A 180 41.06 52.78 -35.25
C SER A 180 41.22 52.10 -36.61
N ARG A 181 42.28 52.44 -37.37
CA ARG A 181 42.55 51.85 -38.70
C ARG A 181 42.91 50.37 -38.61
N LYS A 182 43.66 49.96 -37.58
CA LYS A 182 44.00 48.54 -37.36
C LYS A 182 42.72 47.71 -37.16
N TRP A 183 41.78 48.22 -36.38
CA TRP A 183 40.51 47.54 -36.12
C TRP A 183 39.57 47.51 -37.33
N VAL A 184 39.52 48.58 -38.13
CA VAL A 184 38.79 48.55 -39.42
C VAL A 184 39.33 47.42 -40.32
N SER A 185 40.65 47.24 -40.39
CA SER A 185 41.25 46.14 -41.13
C SER A 185 40.95 44.77 -40.52
N ALA A 186 41.07 44.63 -39.20
CA ALA A 186 40.84 43.36 -38.50
C ALA A 186 39.38 42.89 -38.66
N PHE A 187 38.41 43.79 -38.52
CA PHE A 187 37.00 43.47 -38.75
C PHE A 187 36.68 43.19 -40.22
N GLY A 188 37.33 43.89 -41.16
CA GLY A 188 37.18 43.59 -42.59
C GLY A 188 37.61 42.16 -42.93
N GLN A 189 38.76 41.73 -42.40
CA GLN A 189 39.24 40.34 -42.56
C GLN A 189 38.31 39.33 -41.90
N ALA A 190 37.79 39.63 -40.71
CA ALA A 190 36.82 38.77 -40.03
C ALA A 190 35.52 38.62 -40.84
N ALA A 191 35.02 39.69 -41.47
CA ALA A 191 33.80 39.68 -42.28
C ALA A 191 33.94 38.81 -43.55
N GLU A 192 35.13 38.78 -44.16
CA GLU A 192 35.42 37.89 -45.29
C GLU A 192 35.39 36.41 -44.88
N ILE A 193 35.88 36.09 -43.69
CA ILE A 193 35.86 34.72 -43.15
C ILE A 193 34.42 34.25 -42.88
N VAL A 194 33.58 35.10 -42.28
CA VAL A 194 32.16 34.79 -42.03
C VAL A 194 31.41 34.58 -43.35
N SER A 195 31.62 35.45 -44.34
CA SER A 195 31.02 35.32 -45.66
C SER A 195 31.42 34.02 -46.38
N ALA A 196 32.67 33.56 -46.18
CA ALA A 196 33.15 32.29 -46.72
C ALA A 196 32.57 31.06 -45.99
N GLN A 197 32.32 31.16 -44.68
CA GLN A 197 31.69 30.09 -43.88
C GLN A 197 30.21 29.91 -44.23
N ASP A 198 29.46 31.01 -44.41
CA ASP A 198 28.05 30.96 -44.84
C ASP A 198 27.90 30.31 -46.22
N ALA A 199 28.83 30.59 -47.15
CA ALA A 199 28.85 29.96 -48.47
C ALA A 199 29.12 28.45 -48.42
N ALA A 200 29.88 27.96 -47.43
CA ALA A 200 30.19 26.54 -47.25
C ALA A 200 29.06 25.76 -46.54
N GLY A 201 28.24 26.42 -45.71
CA GLY A 201 27.12 25.81 -44.99
C GLY A 201 25.90 25.49 -45.89
N ILE A 202 25.72 26.20 -46.99
CA ILE A 202 24.57 26.04 -47.91
C ILE A 202 24.68 24.75 -48.78
N GLY A 203 25.85 24.11 -48.84
CA GLY A 203 26.09 22.92 -49.69
C GLY A 203 25.90 21.54 -49.03
N LYS A 204 25.42 21.45 -47.79
CA LYS A 204 25.30 20.18 -47.03
C LYS A 204 23.86 19.79 -46.64
N GLY A 205 22.86 20.27 -47.37
CA GLY A 205 21.46 19.85 -47.22
C GLY A 205 20.91 19.20 -48.49
N GLU A 206 21.24 17.93 -48.70
CA GLU A 206 20.44 16.95 -49.47
C GLU A 206 20.27 15.69 -48.64
#